data_AF-A0A066YZC9-F1
#
_entry.id   AF-A0A066YZC9-F1
#
_cell.length_a   1.000
_cell.length_b   1.000
_cell.length_c   1.000
_cell.angle_alpha   90.00
_cell.angle_beta   90.00
_cell.angle_gamma   90.00
#
_symmetry.space_group_name_H-M   'P 1'
#
loop_
_entity.id
_entity.type
_entity.pdbx_description
1 polymer ?
#
loop_
_entity_poly.entity_id
_entity_poly.type
_entity_poly.pdbx_seq_one_letter_code
_entity_poly.pdbx_strand_id
1 'polypeptide(L)'
;MNALSNEELAELRAQHSGSAAAESLTIVRLLDEIDELDEALDDSEDEVDQLGTELDRMRRRYQPRAVSGSVSQLPTGRWRLRWRDTDGTQRSATFDRRRHAELFLDEAIRRARDGGR
;
A
#
# COMPACT_ATOMS: atom_id res chain seq x y z
N MET A 1 19.42 -67.58 5.51
CA MET A 1 19.27 -66.34 6.30
C MET A 1 20.31 -66.38 7.39
N ASN A 2 21.38 -65.58 7.29
CA ASN A 2 22.29 -65.42 8.42
C ASN A 2 21.61 -64.50 9.44
N ALA A 3 21.40 -65.01 10.65
CA ALA A 3 20.99 -64.18 11.77
C ALA A 3 22.15 -63.25 12.13
N LEU A 4 21.86 -61.97 12.32
CA LEU A 4 22.84 -61.00 12.82
C LEU A 4 23.36 -61.47 14.17
N SER A 5 24.66 -61.31 14.38
CA SER A 5 25.29 -61.53 15.67
C SER A 5 24.81 -60.51 16.70
N ASN A 6 24.94 -60.85 17.99
CA ASN A 6 24.55 -59.95 19.08
C ASN A 6 25.32 -58.61 19.05
N GLU A 7 26.54 -58.61 18.52
CA GLU A 7 27.39 -57.42 18.38
C GLU A 7 26.87 -56.50 17.27
N GLU A 8 26.53 -57.06 16.10
CA GLU A 8 25.90 -56.32 14.99
C GLU A 8 24.52 -55.75 15.38
N LEU A 9 23.75 -56.47 16.21
CA LEU A 9 22.48 -55.96 16.76
C LEU A 9 22.68 -54.82 17.76
N ALA A 10 23.77 -54.82 18.53
CA ALA A 10 24.09 -53.74 19.46
C ALA A 10 24.52 -52.48 18.70
N GLU A 11 25.34 -52.64 17.66
CA GLU A 11 25.82 -51.55 16.82
C GLU A 11 24.67 -50.89 16.04
N LEU A 12 23.77 -51.68 15.46
CA LEU A 12 22.58 -51.18 14.76
C LEU A 12 21.65 -50.37 15.69
N ARG A 13 21.47 -50.84 16.94
CA ARG A 13 20.67 -50.11 17.94
C ARG A 13 21.33 -48.80 18.36
N ALA A 14 22.65 -48.81 18.57
CA ALA A 14 23.40 -47.60 18.90
C ALA A 14 23.28 -46.57 17.77
N GLN A 15 23.45 -46.99 16.52
CA GLN A 15 23.32 -46.13 15.34
C GLN A 15 21.90 -45.57 15.20
N HIS A 16 20.86 -46.40 15.37
CA HIS A 16 19.48 -45.94 15.31
C HIS A 16 19.13 -44.96 16.44
N SER A 17 19.65 -45.20 17.66
CA SER A 17 19.47 -44.28 18.78
C SER A 17 20.18 -42.93 18.56
N GLY A 18 21.37 -42.95 17.95
CA GLY A 18 22.09 -41.74 17.57
C GLY A 18 21.40 -40.95 16.46
N SER A 19 20.87 -41.63 15.44
CA SER A 19 20.07 -41.00 14.37
C SER A 19 18.81 -40.35 14.93
N ALA A 20 18.06 -41.07 15.77
CA ALA A 20 16.85 -40.55 16.39
C ALA A 20 17.12 -39.33 17.28
N ALA A 21 18.26 -39.30 17.98
CA ALA A 21 18.68 -38.14 18.79
C ALA A 21 19.04 -36.93 17.92
N ALA A 22 19.77 -37.14 16.81
CA ALA A 22 20.13 -36.07 15.88
C ALA A 22 18.92 -35.51 15.12
N GLU A 23 17.99 -36.38 14.73
CA GLU A 23 16.70 -36.00 14.12
C GLU A 23 15.87 -35.18 15.09
N SER A 24 15.77 -35.61 16.36
CA SER A 24 15.05 -34.86 17.41
C SER A 24 15.64 -33.46 17.62
N LEU A 25 16.98 -33.32 17.64
CA LEU A 25 17.64 -32.02 17.75
C LEU A 25 17.34 -31.11 16.55
N THR A 26 17.29 -31.70 15.35
CA THR A 26 16.96 -30.97 14.12
C THR A 26 15.51 -30.50 14.15
N ILE A 27 14.58 -31.34 14.62
CA ILE A 27 13.17 -30.97 14.77
C ILE A 27 13.03 -29.80 15.75
N VAL A 28 13.69 -29.84 16.91
CA VAL A 28 13.64 -28.74 17.89
C VAL A 28 14.14 -27.44 17.27
N ARG A 29 15.29 -27.47 16.58
CA ARG A 29 15.83 -26.27 15.92
C ARG A 29 14.88 -25.71 14.86
N LEU A 30 14.23 -26.57 14.08
CA LEU A 30 13.27 -26.14 13.05
C LEU A 30 12.00 -25.56 13.68
N LEU A 31 11.57 -26.07 14.84
CA LEU A 31 10.45 -25.50 15.57
C LEU A 31 10.81 -24.11 16.11
N ASP A 32 12.01 -23.94 16.68
CA ASP A 32 12.49 -22.64 17.13
C ASP A 32 12.56 -21.64 15.95
N GLU A 33 13.03 -22.07 14.78
CA GLU A 33 13.06 -21.25 13.55
C GLU A 33 11.65 -20.89 13.04
N ILE A 34 10.68 -21.79 13.17
CA ILE A 34 9.28 -21.50 12.83
C ILE A 34 8.72 -20.44 13.78
N ASP A 35 8.97 -20.58 15.09
CA ASP A 35 8.49 -19.62 16.09
C ASP A 35 9.10 -18.21 15.83
N GLU A 36 10.39 -18.13 15.49
CA GLU A 36 11.05 -16.87 15.10
C GLU A 36 10.46 -16.26 13.82
N LEU A 37 10.13 -17.09 12.82
CA LEU A 37 9.52 -16.63 11.58
C LEU A 37 8.07 -16.17 11.76
N ASP A 38 7.31 -16.82 12.63
CA ASP A 38 5.94 -16.43 12.95
C ASP A 38 5.93 -15.08 13.67
N GLU A 39 6.84 -14.83 14.64
CA GLU A 39 6.98 -13.52 15.29
C GLU A 39 7.36 -12.42 14.29
N ALA A 40 8.30 -12.71 13.39
CA ALA A 40 8.69 -11.76 12.33
C ALA A 40 7.56 -11.48 11.33
N LEU A 41 6.68 -12.45 11.08
CA LEU A 41 5.52 -12.28 10.22
C LEU A 41 4.48 -11.38 10.88
N ASP A 42 4.16 -11.61 12.16
CA ASP A 42 3.23 -10.78 12.93
C ASP A 42 3.69 -9.31 12.95
N ASP A 43 4.98 -9.06 13.20
CA ASP A 43 5.57 -7.72 13.15
C ASP A 43 5.42 -7.06 11.76
N SER A 44 5.60 -7.83 10.70
CA SER A 44 5.45 -7.34 9.33
C SER A 44 3.99 -7.07 8.97
N GLU A 45 3.05 -7.86 9.46
CA GLU A 45 1.61 -7.64 9.26
C GLU A 45 1.17 -6.33 9.94
N ASP A 46 1.64 -6.09 11.16
CA ASP A 46 1.42 -4.84 11.88
C ASP A 46 1.98 -3.62 11.13
N GLU A 47 3.16 -3.73 10.50
CA GLU A 47 3.74 -2.65 9.69
C GLU A 47 2.87 -2.36 8.44
N VAL A 48 2.41 -3.39 7.75
CA VAL A 48 1.53 -3.24 6.58
C VAL A 48 0.22 -2.54 6.95
N ASP A 49 -0.38 -2.91 8.09
CA ASP A 49 -1.61 -2.29 8.58
C ASP A 49 -1.41 -0.81 8.96
N GLN A 50 -0.26 -0.49 9.57
CA GLN A 50 0.12 0.89 9.87
C GLN A 50 0.29 1.73 8.60
N LEU A 51 1.02 1.19 7.60
CA LEU A 51 1.22 1.85 6.30
C LEU A 51 -0.10 2.01 5.54
N GLY A 52 -0.98 1.01 5.58
CA GLY A 52 -2.31 1.08 4.99
C GLY A 52 -3.15 2.20 5.62
N THR A 53 -3.11 2.30 6.95
CA THR A 53 -3.78 3.37 7.69
C THR A 53 -3.20 4.75 7.34
N GLU A 54 -1.88 4.87 7.21
CA GLU A 54 -1.23 6.11 6.80
C GLU A 54 -1.59 6.50 5.37
N LEU A 55 -1.57 5.55 4.44
CA LEU A 55 -1.98 5.78 3.06
C LEU A 55 -3.42 6.27 2.98
N ASP A 56 -4.33 5.71 3.77
CA ASP A 56 -5.72 6.17 3.84
C ASP A 56 -5.84 7.58 4.42
N ARG A 57 -5.06 7.91 5.46
CA ARG A 57 -4.98 9.29 5.99
C ARG A 57 -4.46 10.25 4.91
N MET A 58 -3.42 9.86 4.18
CA MET A 58 -2.89 10.64 3.07
C MET A 58 -3.92 10.78 1.96
N ARG A 59 -4.58 9.71 1.52
CA ARG A 59 -5.64 9.77 0.51
C ARG A 59 -6.80 10.68 0.90
N ARG A 60 -7.20 10.68 2.17
CA ARG A 60 -8.22 11.62 2.68
C ARG A 60 -7.72 13.07 2.66
N ARG A 61 -6.44 13.30 3.00
CA ARG A 61 -5.81 14.63 2.99
C ARG A 61 -5.59 15.15 1.56
N TYR A 62 -5.18 14.27 0.65
CA TYR A 62 -4.72 14.56 -0.70
C TYR A 62 -5.71 14.14 -1.77
N GLN A 63 -6.96 13.82 -1.42
CA GLN A 63 -8.01 13.59 -2.41
C GLN A 63 -7.99 14.82 -3.32
N PRO A 64 -7.54 14.70 -4.59
CA PRO A 64 -7.39 15.85 -5.44
C PRO A 64 -8.80 16.40 -5.59
N ARG A 65 -9.05 17.54 -4.97
CA ARG A 65 -10.33 18.23 -5.12
C ARG A 65 -10.38 18.57 -6.59
N ALA A 66 -11.13 17.77 -7.36
CA ALA A 66 -11.27 17.95 -8.79
C ALA A 66 -11.51 19.44 -9.02
N VAL A 67 -10.70 20.05 -9.92
CA VAL A 67 -10.88 21.45 -10.30
C VAL A 67 -12.34 21.60 -10.70
N SER A 68 -13.09 22.23 -9.82
CA SER A 68 -14.53 22.42 -9.95
C SER A 68 -14.75 23.91 -10.03
N GLY A 69 -15.59 24.31 -10.98
CA GLY A 69 -15.88 25.69 -11.23
C GLY A 69 -17.33 25.91 -11.59
N SER A 70 -17.79 27.12 -11.33
CA SER A 70 -19.10 27.61 -11.74
C SER A 70 -18.94 28.84 -12.62
N VAL A 71 -19.75 28.89 -13.67
CA VAL A 71 -19.87 30.03 -14.57
C VAL A 71 -21.21 30.69 -14.31
N SER A 72 -21.22 31.98 -13.99
CA SER A 72 -22.43 32.76 -13.75
C SER A 72 -22.39 34.10 -14.46
N GLN A 73 -23.56 34.61 -14.86
CA GLN A 73 -23.66 35.94 -15.47
C GLN A 73 -23.75 37.02 -14.40
N LEU A 74 -23.02 38.12 -14.60
CA LEU A 74 -23.07 39.32 -13.75
C LEU A 74 -24.15 40.29 -14.24
N PRO A 75 -24.63 41.21 -13.37
CA PRO A 75 -25.56 42.26 -13.78
C PRO A 75 -25.04 43.14 -14.94
N THR A 76 -23.72 43.23 -15.10
CA THR A 76 -23.06 43.95 -16.20
C THR A 76 -23.12 43.22 -17.54
N GLY A 77 -23.74 42.03 -17.61
CA GLY A 77 -23.78 41.18 -18.80
C GLY A 77 -22.53 40.32 -19.01
N ARG A 78 -21.43 40.60 -18.29
CA ARG A 78 -20.19 39.80 -18.32
C ARG A 78 -20.36 38.48 -17.58
N TRP A 79 -19.54 37.50 -17.92
CA TRP A 79 -19.55 36.16 -17.35
C TRP A 79 -18.42 36.00 -16.34
N ARG A 80 -18.73 35.57 -15.12
CA ARG A 80 -17.77 35.27 -14.07
C ARG A 80 -17.56 33.76 -13.98
N LEU A 81 -16.31 33.33 -14.08
CA LEU A 81 -15.88 32.00 -13.69
C LEU A 81 -15.32 32.06 -12.27
N ARG A 82 -15.76 31.14 -11.41
CA ARG A 82 -15.12 30.84 -10.12
C ARG A 82 -14.68 29.40 -10.14
N TRP A 83 -13.44 29.11 -9.78
CA TRP A 83 -12.94 27.75 -9.71
C TRP A 83 -12.01 27.58 -8.51
N ARG A 84 -11.79 26.32 -8.11
CA ARG A 84 -10.76 25.97 -7.13
C ARG A 84 -9.61 25.29 -7.85
N ASP A 85 -8.40 25.77 -7.58
CA ASP A 85 -7.15 25.23 -8.12
C ASP A 85 -6.70 23.98 -7.33
N THR A 86 -5.67 23.28 -7.80
CA THR A 86 -5.19 22.00 -7.22
C THR A 86 -4.68 22.14 -5.78
N ASP A 87 -4.17 23.32 -5.43
CA ASP A 87 -3.76 23.72 -4.08
C ASP A 87 -4.96 24.03 -3.16
N GLY A 88 -6.18 23.97 -3.68
CA GLY A 88 -7.40 24.31 -2.95
C GLY A 88 -7.70 25.80 -2.93
N THR A 89 -6.91 26.67 -3.56
CA THR A 89 -7.14 28.12 -3.60
C THR A 89 -8.31 28.44 -4.53
N GLN A 90 -9.23 29.28 -4.06
CA GLN A 90 -10.33 29.76 -4.89
C GLN A 90 -9.86 30.93 -5.77
N ARG A 91 -10.07 30.82 -7.08
CA ARG A 91 -9.78 31.85 -8.07
C ARG A 91 -11.05 32.30 -8.79
N SER A 92 -11.00 33.49 -9.38
CA SER A 92 -12.08 33.99 -10.23
C SER A 92 -11.58 34.86 -11.36
N ALA A 93 -12.26 34.78 -12.50
CA ALA A 93 -11.97 35.57 -13.70
C ALA A 93 -13.30 36.00 -14.35
N THR A 94 -13.26 37.09 -15.11
CA THR A 94 -14.42 37.61 -15.83
C THR A 94 -14.16 37.68 -17.33
N PHE A 95 -15.16 37.30 -18.11
CA PHE A 95 -15.12 37.19 -19.56
C PHE A 95 -16.31 37.90 -20.18
N ASP A 96 -16.17 38.38 -21.40
CA ASP A 96 -17.28 39.04 -22.08
C ASP A 96 -18.27 38.04 -22.69
N ARG A 97 -17.84 36.78 -22.91
CA ARG A 97 -18.67 35.70 -23.47
C ARG A 97 -18.63 34.46 -22.59
N ARG A 98 -19.79 33.78 -22.42
CA ARG A 98 -19.93 32.51 -21.69
C ARG A 98 -18.93 31.46 -22.17
N ARG A 99 -18.86 31.26 -23.49
CA ARG A 99 -18.00 30.26 -24.12
C ARG A 99 -16.52 30.44 -23.76
N HIS A 100 -16.04 31.67 -23.56
CA HIS A 100 -14.65 31.90 -23.16
C HIS A 100 -14.41 31.48 -21.71
N ALA A 101 -15.38 31.69 -20.82
CA ALA A 101 -15.31 31.24 -19.43
C ALA A 101 -15.29 29.71 -19.34
N GLU A 102 -16.11 29.02 -20.15
CA GLU A 102 -16.15 27.56 -20.22
C GLU A 102 -14.84 26.97 -20.77
N LEU A 103 -14.32 27.50 -21.88
CA LEU A 103 -13.04 27.07 -22.45
C LEU A 103 -11.87 27.24 -21.46
N PHE A 104 -11.88 28.33 -20.69
CA PHE A 104 -10.87 28.55 -19.65
C PHE A 104 -10.98 27.52 -18.53
N LEU A 105 -12.21 27.17 -18.10
CA LEU A 105 -12.43 26.14 -17.10
C LEU A 105 -11.94 24.76 -17.57
N ASP A 106 -12.27 24.38 -18.81
CA ASP A 106 -11.82 23.10 -19.39
C ASP A 106 -10.29 23.01 -19.48
N GLU A 107 -9.64 24.12 -19.83
CA GLU A 107 -8.18 24.22 -19.86
C GLU A 107 -7.57 24.13 -18.45
N ALA A 108 -8.16 24.79 -17.46
CA ALA A 108 -7.73 24.69 -16.07
C ALA A 108 -7.87 23.26 -15.52
N ILE A 109 -8.96 22.56 -15.87
CA ILE A 109 -9.19 21.16 -15.52
C ILE A 109 -8.16 20.25 -16.20
N ARG A 110 -7.83 20.48 -17.48
CA ARG A 110 -6.78 19.71 -18.19
C ARG A 110 -5.42 19.89 -17.55
N ARG A 111 -4.97 21.13 -17.32
CA ARG A 111 -3.68 21.39 -16.66
C ARG A 111 -3.56 20.74 -15.29
N ALA A 112 -4.64 20.75 -14.51
CA ALA A 112 -4.66 20.10 -13.20
C ALA A 112 -4.57 18.57 -13.27
N ARG A 113 -5.06 17.94 -14.35
CA ARG A 113 -4.89 16.51 -14.59
C ARG A 113 -3.48 16.17 -15.05
N ASP A 114 -2.90 17.01 -15.90
CA ASP A 114 -1.60 16.76 -16.53
C ASP A 114 -0.40 17.10 -15.61
N GLY A 115 -0.57 18.05 -14.69
CA GLY A 115 0.46 18.51 -13.75
C GLY A 115 0.63 17.65 -12.48
N GLY A 116 -0.05 16.51 -12.37
CA GLY A 116 0.05 15.57 -11.25
C GLY A 116 1.11 14.47 -11.41
N ARG A 117 2.19 14.74 -12.14
CA ARG A 117 3.34 13.82 -12.32
C ARG A 117 4.55 14.28 -11.52
#